data_AF-A0A835UE39-F1
#
_entry.id   AF-A0A835UE39-F1
#
_cell.length_a   1.000
_cell.length_b   1.000
_cell.length_c   1.000
_cell.angle_alpha   90.00
_cell.angle_beta   90.00
_cell.angle_gamma   90.00
#
_symmetry.space_group_name_H-M   'P 1'
#
loop_
_entity.id
_entity.type
_entity.pdbx_description
1 polymer ?
#
loop_
_entity_poly.entity_id
_entity_poly.type
_entity_poly.pdbx_seq_one_letter_code
_entity_poly.pdbx_strand_id
1 'polypeptide(L)'
;MVKAQEMCNGDDDYEIGVFIHLKILRFISEMLCKASACFLNVSSWPGDCQRYPLCSLTTQWRHLKVSSSIVAGSLKKEFCMDPKFKSLLDCVKWDDKGLVVAIAQNVDTGAVLMQGFANREALASTISSKKATFYSRSRSSLWTKGESSRNFIDVFDIFLDCDRDSIIYLGKPHGPACHTGAETCYYTSIFDIIGDSQANKEQLASTTLYALENTISKRKHEIEMEVNLKPSWTRKLLLDDELLCSKIREEADELARTLLQGEDSSRTVSEMGDLLYHAMVLLRAKGVRFEEVLEVLRKRFSLSGIEEKNNRS
;
A
#
# COMPACT_ATOMS: atom_id res chain seq x y z
N MET A 1 19.32 0.57 -58.32
CA MET A 1 19.88 1.80 -58.93
C MET A 1 19.37 2.96 -58.11
N VAL A 2 20.15 3.47 -57.14
CA VAL A 2 21.21 4.48 -57.31
C VAL A 2 20.56 5.85 -57.56
N LYS A 3 20.37 6.65 -56.48
CA LYS A 3 21.15 7.87 -56.11
C LYS A 3 20.42 9.13 -56.60
N ALA A 4 20.47 10.31 -55.98
CA ALA A 4 21.05 10.87 -54.73
C ALA A 4 20.53 12.33 -54.65
N GLN A 5 20.37 12.93 -53.45
CA GLN A 5 21.16 14.09 -52.90
C GLN A 5 21.28 15.31 -53.84
N GLU A 6 21.21 16.57 -53.45
CA GLU A 6 21.49 17.36 -52.22
C GLU A 6 21.08 18.82 -52.62
N MET A 7 20.84 19.86 -51.81
CA MET A 7 21.63 20.45 -50.73
C MET A 7 20.89 21.75 -50.31
N CYS A 8 20.83 22.08 -49.02
CA CYS A 8 21.17 23.42 -48.49
C CYS A 8 21.31 23.31 -46.96
N ASN A 9 22.51 23.68 -46.50
CA ASN A 9 23.04 23.62 -45.14
C ASN A 9 22.55 24.75 -44.25
N GLY A 10 22.73 24.59 -42.94
CA GLY A 10 22.71 25.69 -41.97
C GLY A 10 22.78 25.19 -40.53
N ASP A 11 24.00 24.93 -40.06
CA ASP A 11 24.37 24.65 -38.67
C ASP A 11 23.90 25.76 -37.72
N ASP A 12 23.34 25.42 -36.55
CA ASP A 12 23.38 26.23 -35.31
C ASP A 12 22.78 25.41 -34.13
N ASP A 13 23.42 24.27 -33.82
CA ASP A 13 23.00 23.39 -32.71
C ASP A 13 24.17 23.13 -31.74
N TYR A 14 24.85 24.19 -31.28
CA TYR A 14 25.91 24.10 -30.27
C TYR A 14 26.08 25.35 -29.40
N GLU A 15 25.02 26.09 -29.05
CA GLU A 15 25.14 27.18 -28.04
C GLU A 15 23.99 27.33 -27.02
N ILE A 16 22.95 26.49 -27.06
CA ILE A 16 21.82 26.59 -26.10
C ILE A 16 22.00 25.66 -24.89
N GLY A 17 22.88 24.65 -24.97
CA GLY A 17 23.13 23.67 -23.90
C GLY A 17 24.00 24.15 -22.73
N VAL A 18 24.76 25.25 -22.89
CA VAL A 18 25.70 25.73 -21.84
C VAL A 18 25.05 26.76 -20.91
N PHE A 19 24.00 27.46 -21.35
CA PHE A 19 23.35 28.51 -20.56
C PHE A 19 22.34 27.99 -19.52
N ILE A 20 21.82 26.78 -19.68
CA ILE A 20 20.89 26.14 -18.73
C ILE A 20 21.68 25.45 -17.59
N HIS A 21 22.87 24.92 -17.87
CA HIS A 21 23.67 24.21 -16.87
C HIS A 21 24.31 25.14 -15.82
N LEU A 22 24.68 26.37 -16.22
CA LEU A 22 25.24 27.40 -15.32
C LEU A 22 24.19 28.05 -14.39
N LYS A 23 22.91 28.09 -14.77
CA LYS A 23 21.83 28.59 -13.88
C LYS A 23 21.44 27.58 -12.80
N ILE A 24 21.51 26.28 -13.09
CA ILE A 24 21.21 25.22 -12.11
C ILE A 24 22.32 25.10 -11.06
N LEU A 25 23.60 25.23 -11.44
CA LEU A 25 24.72 25.21 -10.49
C LEU A 25 24.76 26.45 -9.57
N ARG A 26 24.31 27.62 -10.05
CA ARG A 26 24.20 28.83 -9.23
C ARG A 26 23.06 28.76 -8.21
N PHE A 27 21.97 28.09 -8.55
CA PHE A 27 20.83 27.84 -7.64
C PHE A 27 21.17 26.82 -6.55
N ILE A 28 21.97 25.79 -6.87
CA ILE A 28 22.43 24.78 -5.91
C ILE A 28 23.48 25.37 -4.93
N SER A 29 24.33 26.30 -5.38
CA SER A 29 25.29 27.00 -4.52
C SER A 29 24.62 27.95 -3.52
N GLU A 30 23.55 28.66 -3.90
CA GLU A 30 22.80 29.54 -3.01
C GLU A 30 21.91 28.80 -1.99
N MET A 31 21.44 27.58 -2.32
CA MET A 31 20.72 26.74 -1.35
C MET A 31 21.64 26.12 -0.30
N LEU A 32 22.87 25.72 -0.66
CA LEU A 32 23.83 25.14 0.28
C LEU A 32 24.44 26.20 1.23
N CYS A 33 24.45 27.48 0.83
CA CYS A 33 24.92 28.58 1.68
C CYS A 33 23.88 29.05 2.71
N LYS A 34 22.57 28.89 2.44
CA LYS A 34 21.48 29.20 3.39
C LYS A 34 21.19 28.10 4.41
N ALA A 35 21.72 26.89 4.21
CA ALA A 35 21.59 25.78 5.16
C ALA A 35 22.65 25.76 6.29
N SER A 36 23.64 26.67 6.27
CA SER A 36 24.65 26.81 7.34
C SER A 36 24.46 28.05 8.25
N ALA A 37 23.37 28.81 8.09
CA ALA A 37 23.13 30.06 8.83
C ALA A 37 21.94 30.00 9.82
N CYS A 38 21.53 28.81 10.25
CA CYS A 38 20.55 28.61 11.34
C CYS A 38 21.12 27.72 12.45
N PHE A 39 22.37 27.97 12.84
CA PHE A 39 22.89 27.62 14.16
C PHE A 39 23.67 28.84 14.66
N LEU A 40 23.40 29.23 15.90
CA LEU A 40 23.94 30.38 16.63
C LEU A 40 23.22 31.72 16.39
N ASN A 41 22.14 31.92 17.13
CA ASN A 41 21.77 33.25 17.60
C ASN A 41 21.61 33.18 19.13
N VAL A 42 22.73 33.20 19.84
CA VAL A 42 22.79 33.47 21.28
C VAL A 42 23.50 34.80 21.42
N SER A 43 22.72 35.86 21.54
CA SER A 43 23.19 37.19 21.91
C SER A 43 23.19 37.32 23.43
N SER A 44 24.37 37.21 24.05
CA SER A 44 24.82 38.07 25.16
C SER A 44 26.04 37.47 25.87
N TRP A 45 26.91 38.38 26.33
CA TRP A 45 28.08 38.25 27.20
C TRP A 45 29.46 38.40 26.52
N PRO A 46 30.23 39.46 26.89
CA PRO A 46 31.58 39.73 26.38
C PRO A 46 32.64 39.05 27.27
N GLY A 47 33.77 38.65 26.68
CA GLY A 47 34.90 38.15 27.46
C GLY A 47 36.03 37.55 26.63
N ASP A 48 36.92 38.42 26.17
CA ASP A 48 38.37 38.24 25.98
C ASP A 48 38.95 37.00 25.27
N CYS A 49 39.45 37.29 24.06
CA CYS A 49 40.51 36.59 23.38
C CYS A 49 41.79 36.54 24.24
N GLN A 50 42.42 35.37 24.39
CA GLN A 50 43.89 35.26 24.37
C GLN A 50 44.41 33.80 24.29
N ARG A 51 45.37 33.62 23.36
CA ARG A 51 46.50 32.64 23.35
C ARG A 51 46.22 31.19 22.94
N TYR A 52 46.57 30.90 21.68
CA TYR A 52 47.22 29.64 21.28
C TYR A 52 48.67 29.94 20.84
N PRO A 53 49.61 29.00 21.02
CA PRO A 53 50.69 28.85 20.06
C PRO A 53 50.74 27.43 19.44
N LEU A 54 51.15 27.46 18.17
CA LEU A 54 51.46 26.37 17.24
C LEU A 54 52.72 25.57 17.63
N CYS A 55 52.79 24.30 17.19
CA CYS A 55 53.91 23.60 16.52
C CYS A 55 53.76 22.08 16.74
N SER A 56 53.52 21.24 15.73
CA SER A 56 54.39 20.77 14.62
C SER A 56 54.88 19.33 14.85
N LEU A 57 54.55 18.45 13.89
CA LEU A 57 55.34 17.32 13.39
C LEU A 57 55.80 16.23 14.39
N THR A 58 55.29 15.00 14.25
CA THR A 58 55.98 13.90 13.52
C THR A 58 55.38 12.53 13.82
N THR A 59 55.50 11.68 12.81
CA THR A 59 55.16 10.28 12.64
C THR A 59 55.71 9.36 13.73
N GLN A 60 54.85 8.56 14.37
CA GLN A 60 55.28 7.27 14.93
C GLN A 60 54.13 6.26 15.00
N TRP A 61 54.16 5.30 14.07
CA TRP A 61 53.42 4.05 14.17
C TRP A 61 53.97 3.23 15.34
N ARG A 62 53.17 3.01 16.38
CA ARG A 62 53.41 1.98 17.39
C ARG A 62 52.12 1.27 17.77
N HIS A 63 52.21 -0.05 17.70
CA HIS A 63 51.24 -1.03 18.18
C HIS A 63 50.65 -0.65 19.54
N LEU A 64 49.32 -0.54 19.60
CA LEU A 64 48.57 -0.58 20.84
C LEU A 64 47.60 -1.76 20.81
N LYS A 65 47.85 -2.66 21.75
CA LYS A 65 47.11 -3.88 22.06
C LYS A 65 45.63 -3.57 22.23
N VAL A 66 44.79 -4.31 21.51
CA VAL A 66 43.35 -4.40 21.79
C VAL A 66 43.21 -5.19 23.09
N SER A 67 42.93 -4.52 24.20
CA SER A 67 42.45 -5.16 25.42
C SER A 67 40.94 -5.04 25.47
N SER A 68 40.27 -6.18 25.29
CA SER A 68 38.86 -6.41 25.56
C SER A 68 38.51 -6.01 27.00
N SER A 69 37.63 -5.02 27.14
CA SER A 69 36.83 -4.86 28.35
C SER A 69 35.41 -4.50 27.93
N ILE A 70 34.57 -5.53 27.99
CA ILE A 70 33.13 -5.45 27.89
C ILE A 70 32.66 -4.65 29.10
N VAL A 71 32.13 -3.45 28.85
CA VAL A 71 31.21 -2.81 29.78
C VAL A 71 29.89 -2.70 29.04
N ALA A 72 28.98 -3.59 29.40
CA ALA A 72 27.61 -3.62 28.93
C ALA A 72 26.85 -2.40 29.48
N GLY A 73 27.00 -1.26 28.81
CA GLY A 73 26.15 -0.09 28.99
C GLY A 73 24.94 -0.23 28.07
N SER A 74 23.77 -0.43 28.66
CA SER A 74 22.48 -0.43 27.98
C SER A 74 22.28 0.86 27.18
N LEU A 75 22.55 0.81 25.88
CA LEU A 75 22.20 1.86 24.94
C LEU A 75 20.68 1.80 24.74
N LYS A 76 19.93 2.48 25.62
CA LYS A 76 18.63 3.00 25.25
C LYS A 76 18.85 3.91 24.05
N LYS A 77 18.57 3.36 22.86
CA LYS A 77 18.55 4.11 21.61
C LYS A 77 17.37 5.06 21.70
N GLU A 78 17.58 6.23 22.33
CA GLU A 78 16.67 7.35 22.18
C GLU A 78 16.67 7.71 20.70
N PHE A 79 15.68 7.17 19.98
CA PHE A 79 15.34 7.71 18.69
C PHE A 79 15.03 9.18 18.92
N CYS A 80 15.85 10.07 18.38
CA CYS A 80 15.51 11.46 18.20
C CYS A 80 14.35 11.48 17.18
N MET A 81 13.15 11.25 17.70
CA MET A 81 11.94 11.18 16.91
C MET A 81 11.69 12.56 16.33
N ASP A 82 11.42 12.63 15.03
CA ASP A 82 10.94 13.84 14.37
C ASP A 82 9.84 14.48 15.24
N PRO A 83 9.92 15.78 15.59
CA PRO A 83 8.90 16.46 16.38
C PRO A 83 7.48 16.24 15.87
N LYS A 84 7.28 16.13 14.55
CA LYS A 84 5.98 15.80 13.95
C LYS A 84 5.52 14.39 14.31
N PHE A 85 6.44 13.43 14.30
CA PHE A 85 6.17 12.05 14.67
C PHE A 85 5.80 11.91 16.14
N LYS A 86 6.49 12.62 17.02
CA LYS A 86 6.14 12.68 18.45
C LYS A 86 4.74 13.26 18.64
N SER A 87 4.46 14.40 18.00
CA SER A 87 3.14 15.04 18.07
C SER A 87 2.01 14.14 17.59
N LEU A 88 2.24 13.31 16.57
CA LEU A 88 1.26 12.34 16.08
C LEU A 88 0.95 11.26 17.13
N LEU A 89 1.99 10.66 17.72
CA LEU A 89 1.81 9.62 18.76
C LEU A 89 1.13 10.17 20.01
N ASP A 90 1.40 11.43 20.34
CA ASP A 90 0.81 12.10 21.50
C ASP A 90 -0.66 12.51 21.26
N CYS A 91 -1.13 12.50 20.01
CA CYS A 91 -2.54 12.74 19.67
C CYS A 91 -3.43 11.50 19.86
N VAL A 92 -2.85 10.30 19.93
CA VAL A 92 -3.61 9.06 20.12
C VAL A 92 -4.08 8.97 21.58
N LYS A 93 -5.36 8.63 21.76
CA LYS A 93 -5.97 8.41 23.07
C LYS A 93 -5.72 6.96 23.48
N TRP A 94 -4.63 6.76 24.22
CA TRP A 94 -4.28 5.46 24.80
C TRP A 94 -5.19 5.14 25.99
N ASP A 95 -5.56 3.87 26.14
CA ASP A 95 -6.29 3.39 27.32
C ASP A 95 -5.41 3.41 28.59
N ASP A 96 -5.97 3.06 29.74
CA ASP A 96 -5.26 3.02 31.03
C ASP A 96 -4.05 2.08 31.05
N LYS A 97 -3.92 1.20 30.05
CA LYS A 97 -2.80 0.25 29.87
C LYS A 97 -1.81 0.72 28.81
N GLY A 98 -2.01 1.92 28.25
CA GLY A 98 -1.17 2.47 27.19
C GLY A 98 -1.41 1.81 25.83
N LEU A 99 -2.60 1.28 25.59
CA LEU A 99 -2.97 0.54 24.38
C LEU A 99 -4.06 1.26 23.57
N VAL A 100 -4.08 0.99 22.28
CA VAL A 100 -5.12 1.39 21.33
C VAL A 100 -5.58 0.17 20.54
N VAL A 101 -6.84 0.14 20.10
CA VAL A 101 -7.31 -0.89 19.18
C VAL A 101 -6.70 -0.65 17.79
N ALA A 102 -6.13 -1.69 17.19
CA ALA A 102 -5.56 -1.63 15.84
C ALA A 102 -6.22 -2.68 14.94
N ILE A 103 -6.86 -2.21 13.87
CA ILE A 103 -7.57 -3.04 12.89
C ILE A 103 -6.72 -3.11 11.63
N ALA A 104 -6.35 -4.32 11.19
CA ALA A 104 -5.73 -4.50 9.88
C ALA A 104 -6.82 -4.71 8.82
N GLN A 105 -6.82 -3.88 7.78
CA GLN A 105 -7.78 -3.95 6.67
C GLN A 105 -7.03 -4.15 5.35
N ASN A 106 -7.58 -5.03 4.50
CA ASN A 106 -7.06 -5.24 3.16
C ASN A 106 -7.40 -4.04 2.28
N VAL A 107 -6.38 -3.41 1.69
CA VAL A 107 -6.52 -2.23 0.85
C VAL A 107 -7.25 -2.48 -0.47
N ASP A 108 -7.21 -3.70 -1.00
CA ASP A 108 -7.88 -4.06 -2.25
C ASP A 108 -9.29 -4.55 -1.96
N THR A 109 -9.44 -5.49 -1.04
CA THR A 109 -10.73 -6.15 -0.83
C THR A 109 -11.69 -5.40 0.08
N GLY A 110 -11.15 -4.47 0.89
CA GLY A 110 -11.87 -3.82 1.98
C GLY A 110 -12.13 -4.73 3.19
N ALA A 111 -11.75 -6.02 3.12
CA ALA A 111 -11.98 -6.96 4.21
C ALA A 111 -11.20 -6.57 5.46
N VAL A 112 -11.86 -6.63 6.61
CA VAL A 112 -11.17 -6.59 7.90
C VAL A 112 -10.43 -7.92 8.07
N LEU A 113 -9.10 -7.86 8.17
CA LEU A 113 -8.24 -9.04 8.23
C LEU A 113 -8.15 -9.57 9.66
N MET A 114 -7.86 -8.68 10.61
CA MET A 114 -7.72 -9.02 12.02
C MET A 114 -7.77 -7.76 12.88
N GLN A 115 -7.99 -7.96 14.19
CA GLN A 115 -7.83 -6.94 15.21
C GLN A 115 -6.71 -7.35 16.17
N GLY A 116 -5.87 -6.38 16.54
CA GLY A 116 -4.88 -6.48 17.60
C GLY A 116 -4.84 -5.20 18.42
N PHE A 117 -3.97 -5.16 19.42
CA PHE A 117 -3.71 -3.94 20.18
C PHE A 117 -2.38 -3.36 19.70
N ALA A 118 -2.24 -2.05 19.74
CA ALA A 118 -0.96 -1.38 19.56
C ALA A 118 -0.67 -0.56 20.80
N ASN A 119 0.59 -0.52 21.24
CA ASN A 119 1.07 0.48 22.16
C ASN A 119 1.86 1.54 21.36
N ARG A 120 2.39 2.56 22.05
CA ARG A 120 3.13 3.65 21.42
C ARG A 120 4.31 3.15 20.57
N GLU A 121 5.05 2.15 21.05
CA GLU A 121 6.19 1.56 20.33
C GLU A 121 5.74 0.73 19.11
N ALA A 122 4.62 0.01 19.20
CA ALA A 122 4.07 -0.77 18.09
C ALA A 122 3.67 0.15 16.94
N LEU A 123 2.93 1.22 17.24
CA LEU A 123 2.54 2.21 16.23
C LEU A 123 3.78 2.88 15.60
N ALA A 124 4.77 3.23 16.42
CA ALA A 124 6.02 3.80 15.92
C ALA A 124 6.80 2.83 15.00
N SER A 125 6.84 1.55 15.37
CA SER A 125 7.41 0.47 14.55
C SER A 125 6.66 0.32 13.23
N THR A 126 5.32 0.37 13.23
CA THR A 126 4.53 0.27 12.00
C THR A 126 4.76 1.44 11.06
N ILE A 127 4.79 2.67 11.58
CA ILE A 127 5.05 3.86 10.75
C ILE A 127 6.43 3.77 10.08
N SER A 128 7.45 3.34 10.83
CA SER A 128 8.83 3.27 10.32
C SER A 128 9.07 2.10 9.36
N SER A 129 8.59 0.90 9.73
CA SER A 129 8.82 -0.33 8.94
C SER A 129 7.83 -0.52 7.79
N LYS A 130 6.70 0.19 7.82
CA LYS A 130 5.55 -0.04 6.94
C LYS A 130 5.03 -1.47 6.99
N LYS A 131 5.16 -2.13 8.15
CA LYS A 131 4.62 -3.47 8.43
C LYS A 131 3.71 -3.42 9.65
N ALA A 132 2.60 -4.15 9.59
CA ALA A 132 1.65 -4.18 10.71
C ALA A 132 2.29 -4.80 11.95
N THR A 133 2.56 -3.96 12.96
CA THR A 133 3.15 -4.33 14.24
C THR A 133 2.10 -4.10 15.33
N PHE A 134 1.94 -5.10 16.18
CA PHE A 134 0.99 -5.12 17.28
C PHE A 134 1.74 -5.30 18.60
N TYR A 135 1.05 -5.04 19.69
CA TYR A 135 1.47 -5.34 21.05
C TYR A 135 0.65 -6.52 21.58
N SER A 136 1.34 -7.59 21.96
CA SER A 136 0.74 -8.78 22.54
C SER A 136 0.53 -8.59 24.04
N ARG A 137 -0.73 -8.44 24.47
CA ARG A 137 -1.07 -8.28 25.90
C ARG A 137 -0.63 -9.46 26.77
N SER A 138 -0.66 -10.68 26.23
CA SER A 138 -0.27 -11.89 26.95
C SER A 138 1.25 -12.06 27.06
N ARG A 139 1.99 -11.71 26.00
CA ARG A 139 3.46 -11.80 25.97
C ARG A 139 4.18 -10.54 26.45
N SER A 140 3.42 -9.46 26.66
CA SER A 140 3.92 -8.12 27.00
C SER A 140 5.03 -7.65 26.06
N SER A 141 4.90 -7.94 24.77
CA SER A 141 5.93 -7.70 23.76
C SER A 141 5.36 -7.26 22.42
N LEU A 142 6.20 -6.60 21.62
CA LEU A 142 5.91 -6.28 20.23
C LEU A 142 5.87 -7.55 19.37
N TRP A 143 5.04 -7.53 18.34
CA TRP A 143 4.91 -8.60 17.37
C TRP A 143 4.55 -8.02 16.00
N THR A 144 5.41 -8.21 15.02
CA THR A 144 5.09 -7.86 13.63
C THR A 144 4.40 -9.03 12.96
N LYS A 145 3.21 -8.79 12.41
CA LYS A 145 2.44 -9.83 11.72
C LYS A 145 3.28 -10.39 10.57
N GLY A 146 3.46 -11.71 10.56
CA GLY A 146 4.22 -12.42 9.54
C GLY A 146 5.65 -12.79 9.91
N GLU A 147 6.18 -12.36 11.07
CA GLU A 147 7.57 -12.70 11.48
C GLU A 147 7.87 -14.21 11.45
N SER A 148 6.93 -15.05 11.86
CA SER A 148 7.09 -16.51 11.83
C SER A 148 6.54 -17.16 10.55
N SER A 149 5.42 -16.66 10.03
CA SER A 149 4.71 -17.32 8.91
C SER A 149 5.08 -16.78 7.52
N ARG A 150 5.81 -15.66 7.46
CA ARG A 150 6.05 -14.83 6.26
C ARG A 150 4.81 -14.18 5.65
N ASN A 151 3.62 -14.37 6.23
CA ASN A 151 2.39 -13.67 5.83
C ASN A 151 2.36 -12.27 6.47
N PHE A 152 3.20 -11.38 5.96
CA PHE A 152 3.24 -9.97 6.36
C PHE A 152 2.01 -9.22 5.88
N ILE A 153 1.79 -8.04 6.48
CA ILE A 153 0.85 -7.04 5.99
C ILE A 153 1.65 -5.77 5.79
N ASP A 154 1.87 -5.39 4.52
CA ASP A 154 2.54 -4.15 4.17
C ASP A 154 1.54 -3.00 4.27
N VAL A 155 1.82 -2.05 5.16
CA VAL A 155 0.92 -0.95 5.50
C VAL A 155 1.17 0.21 4.55
N PHE A 156 0.12 0.61 3.83
CA PHE A 156 0.16 1.75 2.92
C PHE A 156 -0.26 3.03 3.64
N ASP A 157 -1.26 2.95 4.51
CA ASP A 157 -1.72 4.08 5.29
C ASP A 157 -2.20 3.68 6.69
N ILE A 158 -2.27 4.66 7.59
CA ILE A 158 -2.76 4.49 8.95
C ILE A 158 -3.80 5.57 9.22
N PHE A 159 -5.03 5.14 9.47
CA PHE A 159 -6.12 6.05 9.84
C PHE A 159 -6.32 6.01 11.35
N LEU A 160 -6.58 7.17 11.93
CA LEU A 160 -7.01 7.35 13.32
C LEU A 160 -8.49 7.71 13.29
N ASP A 161 -9.29 7.12 14.19
CA ASP A 161 -10.70 7.48 14.31
C ASP A 161 -10.92 8.87 14.93
N CYS A 162 -12.18 9.29 15.03
CA CYS A 162 -12.54 10.67 15.33
C CYS A 162 -12.26 11.07 16.79
N ASP A 163 -12.40 10.14 17.74
CA ASP A 163 -12.08 10.28 19.17
C ASP A 163 -10.72 9.70 19.54
N ARG A 164 -9.99 9.18 18.55
CA ARG A 164 -8.57 8.84 18.56
C ARG A 164 -8.20 7.63 19.42
N ASP A 165 -9.14 6.74 19.69
CA ASP A 165 -8.92 5.50 20.46
C ASP A 165 -8.97 4.20 19.63
N SER A 166 -9.04 4.33 18.31
CA SER A 166 -8.86 3.22 17.37
C SER A 166 -8.07 3.64 16.13
N ILE A 167 -7.28 2.71 15.60
CA ILE A 167 -6.51 2.89 14.36
C ILE A 167 -6.81 1.79 13.34
N ILE A 168 -6.78 2.16 12.06
CA ILE A 168 -6.81 1.23 10.93
C ILE A 168 -5.44 1.20 10.26
N TYR A 169 -4.83 0.03 10.20
CA TYR A 169 -3.72 -0.27 9.30
C TYR A 169 -4.29 -0.71 7.95
N LEU A 170 -4.31 0.20 6.98
CA LEU A 170 -4.74 -0.10 5.62
C LEU A 170 -3.55 -0.67 4.84
N GLY A 171 -3.60 -1.94 4.46
CA GLY A 171 -2.42 -2.62 3.91
C GLY A 171 -2.71 -3.81 3.01
N LYS A 172 -1.66 -4.33 2.38
CA LYS A 172 -1.69 -5.50 1.50
C LYS A 172 -1.13 -6.74 2.22
N PRO A 173 -1.93 -7.79 2.43
CA PRO A 173 -1.43 -9.04 2.99
C PRO A 173 -0.61 -9.84 1.95
N HIS A 174 0.44 -10.54 2.40
CA HIS A 174 1.26 -11.43 1.56
C HIS A 174 0.76 -12.88 1.52
N GLY A 175 -0.33 -13.16 2.23
CA GLY A 175 -0.91 -14.49 2.39
C GLY A 175 -2.04 -14.42 3.42
N PRO A 176 -2.57 -15.57 3.87
CA PRO A 176 -3.68 -15.57 4.82
C PRO A 176 -3.30 -14.84 6.13
N ALA A 177 -4.20 -13.97 6.59
CA ALA A 177 -3.99 -13.26 7.84
C ALA A 177 -4.16 -14.21 9.04
N CYS A 178 -5.06 -15.19 8.93
CA CYS A 178 -5.34 -16.14 10.00
C CYS A 178 -4.37 -17.32 10.00
N HIS A 179 -4.07 -17.85 11.19
CA HIS A 179 -3.24 -19.04 11.36
C HIS A 179 -3.94 -20.34 10.88
N THR A 180 -5.26 -20.31 10.69
CA THR A 180 -6.05 -21.42 10.13
C THR A 180 -5.87 -21.57 8.62
N GLY A 181 -5.23 -20.60 7.97
CA GLY A 181 -5.17 -20.49 6.51
C GLY A 181 -6.29 -19.65 5.90
N ALA A 182 -7.24 -19.16 6.70
CA ALA A 182 -8.27 -18.22 6.24
C ALA A 182 -7.69 -16.82 5.96
N GLU A 183 -8.25 -16.12 4.97
CA GLU A 183 -7.83 -14.77 4.59
C GLU A 183 -8.04 -13.75 5.71
N THR A 184 -9.15 -13.89 6.44
CA THR A 184 -9.54 -13.06 7.58
C THR A 184 -9.69 -13.91 8.83
N CYS A 185 -9.58 -13.31 10.02
CA CYS A 185 -10.00 -13.94 11.28
C CYS A 185 -11.53 -13.96 11.45
N TYR A 186 -12.28 -13.18 10.65
CA TYR A 186 -13.73 -13.01 10.73
C TYR A 186 -14.47 -13.93 9.75
N TYR A 187 -14.25 -15.24 9.87
CA TYR A 187 -14.83 -16.26 8.98
C TYR A 187 -16.01 -17.02 9.60
N THR A 188 -16.48 -16.64 10.79
CA THR A 188 -17.60 -17.30 11.47
C THR A 188 -18.70 -16.29 11.76
N SER A 189 -19.90 -16.53 11.22
CA SER A 189 -21.09 -15.72 11.49
C SER A 189 -21.77 -16.15 12.79
N ILE A 190 -22.28 -15.18 13.56
CA ILE A 190 -23.09 -15.46 14.75
C ILE A 190 -24.43 -16.10 14.34
N PHE A 191 -25.01 -15.70 13.22
CA PHE A 191 -26.28 -16.24 12.71
C PHE A 191 -26.17 -17.72 12.30
N ASP A 192 -25.00 -18.14 11.80
CA ASP A 192 -24.72 -19.55 11.54
C ASP A 192 -24.66 -20.38 12.83
N ILE A 193 -24.06 -19.83 13.89
CA ILE A 193 -23.93 -20.52 15.19
C ILE A 193 -25.30 -20.74 15.83
N ILE A 194 -26.18 -19.74 15.78
CA ILE A 194 -27.51 -19.82 16.39
C ILE A 194 -28.54 -20.53 15.49
N GLY A 195 -28.12 -21.03 14.32
CA GLY A 195 -28.96 -21.86 13.45
C GLY A 195 -30.05 -21.09 12.70
N ASP A 196 -29.83 -19.80 12.42
CA ASP A 196 -30.78 -19.03 11.63
C ASP A 196 -30.84 -19.59 10.20
N SER A 197 -32.04 -20.02 9.79
CA SER A 197 -32.32 -20.57 8.46
C SER A 197 -32.05 -19.60 7.31
N GLN A 198 -31.93 -18.29 7.57
CA GLN A 198 -31.59 -17.27 6.57
C GLN A 198 -30.08 -17.00 6.46
N ALA A 199 -29.25 -17.58 7.33
CA ALA A 199 -27.82 -17.34 7.32
C ALA A 199 -27.14 -18.05 6.14
N ASN A 200 -26.33 -17.30 5.38
CA ASN A 200 -25.50 -17.84 4.32
C ASN A 200 -24.22 -18.43 4.93
N LYS A 201 -24.20 -19.76 5.10
CA LYS A 201 -23.16 -20.54 5.80
C LYS A 201 -21.73 -20.40 5.25
N GLU A 202 -21.54 -19.77 4.09
CA GLU A 202 -20.23 -19.56 3.46
C GLU A 202 -19.84 -18.07 3.36
N GLN A 203 -20.58 -17.19 4.04
CA GLN A 203 -20.34 -15.75 3.97
C GLN A 203 -19.13 -15.34 4.82
N LEU A 204 -18.02 -15.04 4.16
CA LEU A 204 -16.91 -14.31 4.77
C LEU A 204 -17.29 -12.84 4.94
N ALA A 205 -16.72 -12.19 5.97
CA ALA A 205 -16.79 -10.73 6.15
C ALA A 205 -16.00 -9.99 5.04
N SER A 206 -16.55 -10.03 3.83
CA SER A 206 -15.96 -9.58 2.57
C SER A 206 -16.97 -8.74 1.77
N THR A 207 -16.47 -7.97 0.81
CA THR A 207 -17.31 -7.13 -0.05
C THR A 207 -18.02 -7.94 -1.13
N THR A 208 -19.10 -7.39 -1.70
CA THR A 208 -19.95 -8.09 -2.68
C THR A 208 -19.19 -8.65 -3.88
N LEU A 209 -18.23 -7.90 -4.42
CA LEU A 209 -17.43 -8.35 -5.57
C LEU A 209 -16.52 -9.53 -5.22
N TYR A 210 -15.98 -9.59 -4.01
CA TYR A 210 -15.15 -10.70 -3.55
C TYR A 210 -15.98 -11.95 -3.25
N ALA A 211 -17.17 -11.78 -2.68
CA ALA A 211 -18.12 -12.88 -2.54
C ALA A 211 -18.52 -13.45 -3.92
N LEU A 212 -18.69 -12.59 -4.92
CA LEU A 212 -18.94 -13.00 -6.30
C LEU A 212 -17.74 -13.75 -6.91
N GLU A 213 -16.52 -13.25 -6.75
CA GLU A 213 -15.29 -13.92 -7.22
C GLU A 213 -15.14 -15.32 -6.62
N ASN A 214 -15.39 -15.47 -5.32
CA ASN A 214 -15.35 -16.77 -4.64
C ASN A 214 -16.42 -17.73 -5.21
N THR A 215 -17.64 -17.22 -5.45
CA THR A 215 -18.73 -18.00 -6.05
C THR A 215 -18.38 -18.49 -7.46
N ILE A 216 -17.83 -17.61 -8.32
CA ILE A 216 -17.41 -17.98 -9.68
C ILE A 216 -16.25 -18.98 -9.62
N SER A 217 -15.30 -18.79 -8.69
CA SER A 217 -14.17 -19.71 -8.49
C SER A 217 -14.61 -21.10 -8.06
N LYS A 218 -15.56 -21.20 -7.12
CA LYS A 218 -16.18 -22.47 -6.71
C LYS A 218 -16.86 -23.17 -7.89
N ARG A 219 -17.66 -22.44 -8.68
CA ARG A 219 -18.31 -22.98 -9.89
C ARG A 219 -17.30 -23.47 -10.93
N LYS A 220 -16.16 -22.79 -11.10
CA LYS A 220 -15.09 -23.25 -11.98
C LYS A 220 -14.47 -24.56 -11.48
N HIS A 221 -14.18 -24.64 -10.19
CA HIS A 221 -13.61 -25.85 -9.59
C HIS A 221 -14.54 -27.06 -9.69
N GLU A 222 -15.85 -26.85 -9.47
CA GLU A 222 -16.87 -27.88 -9.66
C GLU A 222 -16.80 -28.46 -11.08
N ILE A 223 -16.74 -27.62 -12.12
CA ILE A 223 -16.65 -28.05 -13.53
C ILE A 223 -15.42 -28.94 -13.78
N GLU A 224 -14.29 -28.64 -13.13
CA GLU A 224 -13.04 -29.39 -13.28
C GLU A 224 -13.09 -30.76 -12.58
N MET A 225 -13.89 -30.90 -11.52
CA MET A 225 -13.95 -32.10 -10.68
C MET A 225 -15.11 -33.06 -11.02
N GLU A 226 -16.25 -32.56 -11.49
CA GLU A 226 -17.47 -33.36 -11.67
C GLU A 226 -17.98 -33.38 -13.12
N VAL A 227 -18.09 -34.59 -13.67
CA VAL A 227 -18.54 -34.83 -15.06
C VAL A 227 -20.05 -34.58 -15.25
N ASN A 228 -20.87 -34.73 -14.20
CA ASN A 228 -22.34 -34.69 -14.26
C ASN A 228 -22.97 -33.59 -13.38
N LEU A 229 -22.47 -32.37 -13.51
CA LEU A 229 -23.04 -31.22 -12.80
C LEU A 229 -24.34 -30.70 -13.42
N LYS A 230 -25.21 -30.15 -12.57
CA LYS A 230 -26.37 -29.37 -13.00
C LYS A 230 -25.94 -28.17 -13.86
N PRO A 231 -26.73 -27.79 -14.87
CA PRO A 231 -26.43 -26.61 -15.68
C PRO A 231 -26.52 -25.34 -14.82
N SER A 232 -25.51 -24.47 -14.90
CA SER A 232 -25.52 -23.13 -14.31
C SER A 232 -25.14 -22.11 -15.37
N TRP A 233 -25.66 -20.88 -15.25
CA TRP A 233 -25.35 -19.81 -16.21
C TRP A 233 -23.85 -19.53 -16.29
N THR A 234 -23.18 -19.43 -15.14
CA THR A 234 -21.72 -19.27 -15.07
C THR A 234 -20.97 -20.40 -15.75
N ARG A 235 -21.44 -21.65 -15.61
CA ARG A 235 -20.81 -22.80 -16.29
C ARG A 235 -20.90 -22.67 -17.80
N LYS A 236 -22.07 -22.28 -18.33
CA LYS A 236 -22.24 -22.07 -19.78
C LYS A 236 -21.24 -21.02 -20.29
N LEU A 237 -21.12 -19.91 -19.57
CA LEU A 237 -20.17 -18.84 -19.90
C LEU A 237 -18.70 -19.28 -19.79
N LEU A 238 -18.34 -20.09 -18.78
CA LEU A 238 -16.97 -20.60 -18.60
C LEU A 238 -16.55 -21.63 -19.65
N LEU A 239 -17.50 -22.25 -20.35
CA LEU A 239 -17.26 -23.29 -21.37
C LEU A 239 -17.35 -22.75 -22.81
N ASP A 240 -17.81 -21.53 -22.99
CA ASP A 240 -18.07 -20.93 -24.31
C ASP A 240 -17.53 -19.48 -24.33
N ASP A 241 -16.29 -19.36 -24.81
CA ASP A 241 -15.58 -18.07 -24.90
C ASP A 241 -16.28 -17.08 -25.82
N GLU A 242 -16.90 -17.56 -26.91
CA GLU A 242 -17.61 -16.71 -27.87
C GLU A 242 -18.86 -16.11 -27.25
N LEU A 243 -19.66 -16.94 -26.56
CA LEU A 243 -20.84 -16.51 -25.82
C LEU A 243 -20.46 -15.51 -24.73
N LEU A 244 -19.43 -15.80 -23.92
CA LEU A 244 -18.98 -14.90 -22.86
C LEU A 244 -18.55 -13.53 -23.42
N CYS A 245 -17.74 -13.52 -24.48
CA CYS A 245 -17.32 -12.28 -25.11
C CYS A 245 -18.49 -11.53 -25.77
N SER A 246 -19.47 -12.25 -26.31
CA SER A 246 -20.69 -11.66 -26.86
C SER A 246 -21.50 -10.95 -25.78
N LYS A 247 -21.74 -11.62 -24.64
CA LYS A 247 -22.45 -11.02 -23.49
C LYS A 247 -21.73 -9.78 -22.97
N ILE A 248 -20.40 -9.81 -22.81
CA ILE A 248 -19.64 -8.63 -22.36
C ILE A 248 -19.83 -7.43 -23.29
N ARG A 249 -19.79 -7.65 -24.61
CA ARG A 249 -20.01 -6.57 -25.59
C ARG A 249 -21.43 -6.04 -25.56
N GLU A 250 -22.41 -6.93 -25.41
CA GLU A 250 -23.82 -6.58 -25.26
C GLU A 250 -24.04 -5.69 -24.04
N GLU A 251 -23.64 -6.12 -22.84
CA GLU A 251 -23.87 -5.34 -21.60
C GLU A 251 -23.09 -4.01 -21.60
N ALA A 252 -21.91 -3.97 -22.23
CA ALA A 252 -21.15 -2.73 -22.38
C ALA A 252 -21.87 -1.71 -23.28
N ASP A 253 -22.48 -2.18 -24.36
CA ASP A 253 -23.26 -1.32 -25.27
C ASP A 253 -24.60 -0.91 -24.61
N GLU A 254 -25.27 -1.82 -23.91
CA GLU A 254 -26.49 -1.50 -23.16
C GLU A 254 -26.24 -0.45 -22.08
N LEU A 255 -25.17 -0.60 -21.30
CA LEU A 255 -24.75 0.41 -20.33
C LEU A 255 -24.57 1.79 -20.98
N ALA A 256 -23.88 1.86 -22.12
CA ALA A 256 -23.67 3.12 -22.85
C ALA A 256 -24.98 3.69 -23.40
N ARG A 257 -25.89 2.84 -23.90
CA ARG A 257 -27.21 3.25 -24.39
C ARG A 257 -28.06 3.87 -23.29
N THR A 258 -27.96 3.41 -22.04
CA THR A 258 -28.74 3.99 -20.93
C THR A 258 -28.56 5.50 -20.82
N LEU A 259 -27.33 5.99 -21.02
CA LEU A 259 -27.01 7.41 -21.04
C LEU A 259 -27.51 8.10 -22.32
N LEU A 260 -27.25 7.51 -23.49
CA LEU A 260 -27.57 8.11 -24.79
C LEU A 260 -29.08 8.23 -25.04
N GLN A 261 -29.86 7.31 -24.46
CA GLN A 261 -31.32 7.25 -24.63
C GLN A 261 -32.07 7.91 -23.46
N GLY A 262 -31.35 8.42 -22.45
CA GLY A 262 -31.95 9.06 -21.28
C GLY A 262 -32.80 8.09 -20.45
N GLU A 263 -32.35 6.83 -20.34
CA GLU A 263 -33.02 5.82 -19.52
C GLU A 263 -32.88 6.12 -18.03
N ASP A 264 -33.74 5.50 -17.22
CA ASP A 264 -33.72 5.67 -15.77
C ASP A 264 -32.46 5.05 -15.14
N SER A 265 -32.06 5.61 -13.98
CA SER A 265 -30.90 5.16 -13.22
C SER A 265 -30.96 3.68 -12.83
N SER A 266 -32.16 3.12 -12.62
CA SER A 266 -32.32 1.69 -12.32
C SER A 266 -31.81 0.79 -13.44
N ARG A 267 -32.01 1.20 -14.70
CA ARG A 267 -31.50 0.46 -15.87
C ARG A 267 -29.98 0.54 -15.94
N THR A 268 -29.39 1.73 -15.75
CA THR A 268 -27.92 1.89 -15.65
C THR A 268 -27.30 1.01 -14.57
N VAL A 269 -27.92 0.92 -13.39
CA VAL A 269 -27.45 0.05 -12.30
C VAL A 269 -27.51 -1.43 -12.70
N SER A 270 -28.59 -1.86 -13.36
CA SER A 270 -28.74 -3.23 -13.87
C SER A 270 -27.65 -3.58 -14.88
N GLU A 271 -27.47 -2.75 -15.91
CA GLU A 271 -26.48 -3.00 -16.98
C GLU A 271 -25.05 -3.00 -16.47
N MET A 272 -24.74 -2.10 -15.52
CA MET A 272 -23.42 -2.10 -14.88
C MET A 272 -23.22 -3.38 -14.04
N GLY A 273 -24.27 -3.86 -13.38
CA GLY A 273 -24.25 -5.12 -12.64
C GLY A 273 -23.93 -6.31 -13.55
N ASP A 274 -24.61 -6.41 -14.69
CA ASP A 274 -24.41 -7.49 -15.65
C ASP A 274 -23.03 -7.39 -16.32
N LEU A 275 -22.58 -6.19 -16.69
CA LEU A 275 -21.24 -5.97 -17.22
C LEU A 275 -20.15 -6.42 -16.24
N LEU A 276 -20.27 -6.01 -14.97
CA LEU A 276 -19.33 -6.42 -13.91
C LEU A 276 -19.32 -7.94 -13.73
N TYR A 277 -20.51 -8.56 -13.67
CA TYR A 277 -20.62 -10.01 -13.52
C TYR A 277 -19.91 -10.75 -14.67
N HIS A 278 -20.21 -10.42 -15.93
CA HIS A 278 -19.59 -11.10 -17.08
C HIS A 278 -18.08 -10.82 -17.17
N ALA A 279 -17.64 -9.59 -16.86
CA ALA A 279 -16.22 -9.27 -16.79
C ALA A 279 -15.49 -10.12 -15.74
N MET A 280 -16.09 -10.32 -14.56
CA MET A 280 -15.52 -11.18 -13.51
C MET A 280 -15.45 -12.65 -13.92
N VAL A 281 -16.43 -13.16 -14.67
CA VAL A 281 -16.36 -14.51 -15.25
C VAL A 281 -15.17 -14.63 -16.22
N LEU A 282 -14.93 -13.62 -17.05
CA LEU A 282 -13.77 -13.58 -17.95
C LEU A 282 -12.44 -13.56 -17.20
N LEU A 283 -12.33 -12.76 -16.12
CA LEU A 283 -11.12 -12.77 -15.27
C LEU A 283 -10.85 -14.18 -14.75
N ARG A 284 -11.88 -14.87 -14.24
CA ARG A 284 -11.75 -16.25 -13.74
C ARG A 284 -11.39 -17.25 -14.83
N ALA A 285 -11.93 -17.09 -16.04
CA ALA A 285 -11.56 -17.89 -17.20
C ALA A 285 -10.06 -17.74 -17.52
N LYS A 286 -9.55 -16.51 -17.48
CA LYS A 286 -8.13 -16.17 -17.69
C LYS A 286 -7.22 -16.42 -16.48
N GLY A 287 -7.78 -16.79 -15.33
CA GLY A 287 -7.01 -17.02 -14.10
C GLY A 287 -6.49 -15.75 -13.43
N VAL A 288 -7.08 -14.59 -13.75
CA VAL A 288 -6.77 -13.29 -13.13
C VAL A 288 -7.66 -13.08 -11.93
N ARG A 289 -7.09 -12.62 -10.80
CA ARG A 289 -7.84 -12.27 -9.59
C ARG A 289 -8.34 -10.83 -9.67
N PHE A 290 -9.51 -10.55 -9.10
CA PHE A 290 -10.08 -9.20 -9.10
C PHE A 290 -9.19 -8.20 -8.34
N GLU A 291 -8.46 -8.67 -7.32
CA GLU A 291 -7.42 -7.91 -6.63
C GLU A 291 -6.39 -7.28 -7.58
N GLU A 292 -6.01 -7.99 -8.66
CA GLU A 292 -5.03 -7.51 -9.62
C GLU A 292 -5.59 -6.33 -10.43
N VAL A 293 -6.89 -6.33 -10.71
CA VAL A 293 -7.60 -5.22 -11.36
C VAL A 293 -7.64 -4.01 -10.43
N LEU A 294 -7.96 -4.21 -9.15
CA LEU A 294 -7.99 -3.12 -8.16
C LEU A 294 -6.60 -2.53 -7.91
N GLU A 295 -5.55 -3.35 -7.93
CA GLU A 295 -4.18 -2.86 -7.86
C GLU A 295 -3.84 -1.96 -9.06
N VAL A 296 -4.26 -2.34 -10.27
CA VAL A 296 -4.10 -1.49 -11.47
C VAL A 296 -4.85 -0.17 -11.28
N LEU A 297 -6.10 -0.19 -10.80
CA LEU A 297 -6.87 1.03 -10.55
C LEU A 297 -6.23 1.92 -9.49
N ARG A 298 -5.74 1.35 -8.38
CA ARG A 298 -5.05 2.13 -7.33
C ARG A 298 -3.82 2.84 -7.85
N LYS A 299 -3.05 2.22 -8.74
CA LYS A 299 -1.87 2.85 -9.37
C LYS A 299 -2.26 4.07 -10.22
N ARG A 300 -3.49 4.12 -10.73
CA ARG A 300 -4.00 5.24 -11.54
C ARG A 300 -4.42 6.44 -10.73
N PHE A 301 -4.89 6.27 -9.49
CA PHE A 301 -5.34 7.41 -8.68
C PHE A 301 -4.24 8.44 -8.38
N SER A 302 -2.98 8.04 -8.48
CA SER A 302 -1.81 8.90 -8.27
C SER A 302 -1.33 9.63 -9.54
N LEU A 303 -1.96 9.42 -10.69
CA LEU A 303 -1.62 10.03 -11.98
C LEU A 303 -2.87 10.66 -12.60
N SER A 304 -2.76 11.82 -13.27
CA SER A 304 -3.92 12.32 -13.99
C SER A 304 -4.26 11.37 -15.15
N GLY A 305 -5.55 11.18 -15.44
CA GLY A 305 -6.00 10.25 -16.50
C GLY A 305 -5.50 10.59 -17.92
N ILE A 306 -4.93 11.79 -18.11
CA ILE A 306 -4.30 12.24 -19.36
C ILE A 306 -2.82 11.81 -19.39
N GLU A 307 -2.08 11.98 -18.29
CA GLU A 307 -0.69 11.53 -18.17
C GLU A 307 -0.57 10.00 -18.31
N GLU A 308 -1.54 9.26 -17.77
CA GLU A 308 -1.57 7.80 -17.91
C GLU A 308 -1.72 7.35 -19.38
N LYS A 309 -2.62 8.01 -20.14
CA LYS A 309 -2.84 7.69 -21.56
C LYS A 309 -1.60 7.98 -22.40
N ASN A 310 -0.91 9.08 -22.12
CA ASN A 310 0.31 9.46 -22.84
C ASN A 310 1.46 8.46 -22.61
N ASN A 311 1.55 7.85 -21.42
CA ASN A 311 2.58 6.85 -21.11
C ASN A 311 2.36 5.46 -21.75
N ARG A 312 1.23 5.24 -22.43
CA ARG A 312 0.90 3.98 -23.12
C ARG A 312 1.06 4.06 -24.64
N SER A 313 1.38 5.25 -25.17
CA SER A 313 1.56 5.53 -26.60
C SER A 313 3.02 5.31 -27.00
#